data_AF-S4RGC4-F1
#
_entry.id   AF-S4RGC4-F1
#
_cell.length_a   1.000
_cell.length_b   1.000
_cell.length_c   1.000
_cell.angle_alpha   90.00
_cell.angle_beta   90.00
_cell.angle_gamma   90.00
#
_symmetry.space_group_name_H-M   'P 1'
#
loop_
_entity.id
_entity.type
_entity.pdbx_description
1 polymer ?
#
loop_
_entity_poly.entity_id
_entity_poly.type
_entity_poly.pdbx_seq_one_letter_code
_entity_poly.pdbx_strand_id
1 'polypeptide(L)'
;VDGGAVEMAVATCVAWSGKPAGLITWSEHPNVGRVSQLFEVNANDTETLKSQYWMVPTFENHGRNLTCRVRHPAMTADVEMTITLNIKYQPKVTLTGYQNDWFVGKEGTLTCAADANPAVTEYTWS
;
A
#
# COMPACT_ATOMS: atom_id res chain seq x y z
N VAL A 1 4.31 20.99 6.31
CA VAL A 1 3.53 20.36 7.40
C VAL A 1 3.50 18.88 7.07
N ASP A 2 4.32 18.08 7.75
CA ASP A 2 4.17 16.62 7.67
C ASP A 2 2.79 16.29 8.22
N GLY A 3 1.84 16.04 7.31
CA GLY A 3 0.52 15.57 7.67
C GLY A 3 0.70 14.26 8.41
N GLY A 4 0.56 14.28 9.73
CA GLY A 4 0.79 13.14 10.61
C GLY A 4 0.15 11.90 10.00
N ALA A 5 0.99 10.92 9.68
CA ALA A 5 0.58 9.80 8.87
C ALA A 5 -0.41 8.94 9.69
N VAL A 6 -1.69 9.00 9.32
CA VAL A 6 -2.78 8.33 10.03
C VAL A 6 -2.90 6.88 9.55
N GLU A 7 -3.05 5.95 10.48
CA GLU A 7 -3.34 4.55 10.15
C GLU A 7 -4.75 4.42 9.54
N MET A 8 -4.86 3.71 8.42
CA MET A 8 -6.15 3.46 7.75
C MET A 8 -6.24 2.05 7.19
N ALA A 9 -7.47 1.57 6.94
CA ALA A 9 -7.70 0.31 6.23
C ALA A 9 -7.35 0.48 4.75
N VAL A 10 -6.28 -0.19 4.30
CA VAL A 10 -5.82 -0.15 2.90
C VAL A 10 -6.37 -1.30 2.05
N ALA A 11 -6.86 -2.35 2.71
CA ALA A 11 -7.48 -3.50 2.04
C ALA A 11 -8.52 -4.16 2.94
N THR A 12 -9.54 -4.76 2.32
CA THR A 12 -10.51 -5.64 2.97
C THR A 12 -10.60 -6.93 2.19
N CYS A 13 -10.50 -8.06 2.89
CA CYS A 13 -10.68 -9.40 2.34
C CYS A 13 -11.88 -10.06 3.02
N VAL A 14 -12.69 -10.78 2.25
CA VAL A 14 -13.93 -11.38 2.72
C VAL A 14 -14.00 -12.85 2.32
N ALA A 15 -14.08 -13.74 3.31
CA ALA A 15 -14.40 -15.15 3.13
C ALA A 15 -15.89 -15.32 3.42
N TRP A 16 -16.69 -15.45 2.35
CA TRP A 16 -18.15 -15.38 2.42
C TRP A 16 -18.80 -16.75 2.61
N SER A 17 -19.80 -16.83 3.51
CA SER A 17 -20.70 -17.98 3.69
C SER A 17 -20.02 -19.37 3.78
N GLY A 18 -18.95 -19.47 4.58
CA GLY A 18 -18.32 -20.74 4.92
C GLY A 18 -19.06 -21.49 6.03
N LYS A 19 -18.85 -22.80 6.14
CA LYS A 19 -19.29 -23.58 7.32
C LYS A 19 -18.24 -24.66 7.63
N PRO A 20 -17.37 -24.48 8.64
CA PRO A 20 -17.25 -23.30 9.53
C PRO A 20 -16.72 -22.05 8.79
N ALA A 21 -16.57 -20.91 9.45
CA ALA A 21 -15.93 -19.72 8.86
C ALA A 21 -14.59 -20.07 8.19
N GLY A 22 -14.32 -19.46 7.03
CA GLY A 22 -13.00 -19.50 6.41
C GLY A 22 -11.98 -18.75 7.26
N LEU A 23 -10.71 -19.14 7.15
CA LEU A 23 -9.57 -18.44 7.75
C LEU A 23 -8.97 -17.46 6.74
N ILE A 24 -8.67 -16.24 7.18
CA ILE A 24 -7.98 -15.21 6.37
C ILE A 24 -6.61 -14.90 6.98
N THR A 25 -5.57 -14.93 6.14
CA THR A 25 -4.21 -14.49 6.47
C THR A 25 -3.69 -13.51 5.41
N TRP A 26 -2.77 -12.62 5.79
CA TRP A 26 -2.15 -11.64 4.88
C TRP A 26 -0.66 -11.94 4.70
N SER A 27 -0.08 -11.55 3.56
CA SER A 27 1.37 -11.67 3.31
C SER A 27 2.20 -10.85 4.31
N GLU A 28 3.35 -11.40 4.74
CA GLU A 28 4.28 -10.72 5.65
C GLU A 28 4.90 -9.50 4.97
N HIS A 29 4.69 -8.30 5.54
CA HIS A 29 5.29 -7.05 5.07
C HIS A 29 6.10 -6.40 6.19
N PRO A 30 7.21 -5.70 5.84
CA PRO A 30 8.12 -5.08 6.82
C PRO A 30 7.47 -3.96 7.65
N ASN A 31 6.33 -3.45 7.21
CA ASN A 31 5.41 -2.66 8.03
C ASN A 31 4.33 -3.62 8.51
N VAL A 32 4.42 -4.08 9.76
CA VAL A 32 3.43 -5.00 10.35
C VAL A 32 2.11 -4.26 10.50
N GLY A 33 1.32 -4.26 9.43
CA GLY A 33 -0.01 -3.69 9.44
C GLY A 33 -0.89 -4.41 10.46
N ARG A 34 -1.71 -3.65 11.18
CA ARG A 34 -2.67 -4.21 12.13
C ARG A 34 -3.80 -4.90 11.35
N VAL A 35 -4.13 -6.12 11.76
CA VAL A 35 -5.28 -6.84 11.20
C VAL A 35 -6.48 -6.67 12.12
N SER A 36 -7.62 -6.31 11.55
CA SER A 36 -8.92 -6.29 12.23
C SER A 36 -9.82 -7.34 11.60
N GLN A 37 -10.55 -8.12 12.40
CA GLN A 37 -11.43 -9.18 11.92
C GLN A 37 -12.84 -9.02 12.48
N LEU A 38 -13.83 -9.27 11.63
CA LEU A 38 -15.24 -9.25 11.97
C LEU A 38 -15.88 -10.56 11.49
N PHE A 39 -16.51 -11.27 12.42
CA PHE A 39 -17.26 -12.50 12.16
C PHE A 39 -18.75 -12.19 12.09
N GLU A 40 -19.43 -12.70 11.07
CA GLU A 40 -20.85 -12.54 10.84
C GLU A 40 -21.50 -13.91 10.63
N VAL A 41 -22.58 -14.21 11.37
CA VAL A 41 -23.41 -15.40 11.14
C VAL A 41 -24.53 -15.00 10.19
N ASN A 42 -24.61 -15.70 9.06
CA ASN A 42 -25.60 -15.47 8.01
C ASN A 42 -26.93 -16.17 8.37
N ALA A 43 -28.04 -15.72 7.77
CA ALA A 43 -29.37 -16.28 8.02
C ALA A 43 -29.53 -17.77 7.64
N ASN A 44 -28.62 -18.31 6.83
CA ASN A 44 -28.57 -19.72 6.42
C ASN A 44 -27.64 -20.58 7.29
N ASP A 45 -27.31 -20.12 8.52
CA ASP A 45 -26.37 -20.76 9.45
C ASP A 45 -24.97 -21.01 8.87
N THR A 46 -24.55 -20.19 7.90
CA THR A 46 -23.15 -20.10 7.46
C THR A 46 -22.49 -18.89 8.10
N GLU A 47 -21.17 -18.81 8.00
CA GLU A 47 -20.35 -17.80 8.64
C GLU A 47 -19.53 -17.05 7.60
N THR A 48 -19.45 -15.72 7.74
CA THR A 48 -18.64 -14.84 6.91
C THR A 48 -17.56 -14.20 7.79
N LEU A 49 -16.29 -14.30 7.36
CA LEU A 49 -15.18 -13.59 7.98
C LEU A 49 -14.75 -12.42 7.09
N LYS A 50 -14.80 -11.20 7.63
CA LYS A 50 -14.25 -10.00 7.02
C LYS A 50 -12.95 -9.63 7.73
N SER A 51 -11.86 -9.50 7.00
CA SER A 51 -10.57 -9.08 7.53
C SER A 51 -10.11 -7.80 6.85
N GLN A 52 -9.75 -6.79 7.65
CA GLN A 52 -9.20 -5.52 7.17
C GLN A 52 -7.72 -5.43 7.53
N TYR A 53 -6.91 -5.01 6.57
CA TYR A 53 -5.49 -4.72 6.76
C TYR A 53 -5.31 -3.22 6.95
N TRP A 54 -4.84 -2.82 8.13
CA TRP A 54 -4.62 -1.45 8.55
C TRP A 54 -3.14 -1.13 8.54
N MET A 55 -2.76 0.01 7.97
CA MET A 55 -1.40 0.49 8.04
C MET A 55 -1.34 2.00 7.87
N VAL A 56 -0.21 2.58 8.21
CA VAL A 56 0.13 3.95 7.84
C VAL A 56 0.65 3.93 6.40
N PRO A 57 -0.06 4.49 5.42
CA PRO A 57 0.41 4.50 4.03
C PRO A 57 1.62 5.43 3.91
N THR A 58 2.69 4.93 3.28
CA THR A 58 3.90 5.71 2.99
C THR A 58 4.27 5.58 1.51
N PHE A 59 5.07 6.49 0.98
CA PHE A 59 5.54 6.43 -0.41
C PHE A 59 6.29 5.12 -0.70
N GLU A 60 7.02 4.55 0.28
CA GLU A 60 7.73 3.26 0.16
C GLU A 60 6.81 2.06 -0.05
N ASN A 61 5.54 2.21 0.33
CA ASN A 61 4.52 1.19 0.18
C ASN A 61 3.78 1.28 -1.16
N HIS A 62 3.98 2.36 -1.92
CA HIS A 62 3.40 2.49 -3.27
C HIS A 62 3.97 1.42 -4.20
N GLY A 63 3.11 0.76 -4.98
CA GLY A 63 3.51 -0.28 -5.91
C GLY A 63 3.83 -1.63 -5.27
N ARG A 64 3.76 -1.75 -3.93
CA ARG A 64 3.92 -3.04 -3.25
C ARG A 64 2.68 -3.90 -3.38
N ASN A 65 2.88 -5.21 -3.47
CA ASN A 65 1.80 -6.19 -3.48
C ASN A 65 1.38 -6.57 -2.07
N LEU A 66 0.08 -6.64 -1.81
CA LEU A 66 -0.52 -7.17 -0.60
C LEU A 66 -1.41 -8.36 -0.97
N THR A 67 -1.17 -9.52 -0.37
CA THR A 67 -1.90 -10.75 -0.69
C THR A 67 -2.75 -11.19 0.48
N CYS A 68 -4.05 -11.36 0.23
CA CYS A 68 -4.95 -12.10 1.12
C CYS A 68 -4.96 -13.57 0.74
N ARG A 69 -4.83 -14.46 1.72
CA ARG A 69 -4.96 -15.90 1.57
C ARG A 69 -6.14 -16.41 2.39
N VAL A 70 -7.05 -17.11 1.73
CA VAL A 70 -8.27 -17.69 2.31
C VAL A 70 -8.12 -19.21 2.33
N ARG A 71 -8.35 -19.80 3.51
CA ARG A 71 -8.32 -21.26 3.72
C ARG A 71 -9.66 -21.73 4.30
N HIS A 72 -10.17 -22.85 3.80
CA HIS A 72 -11.40 -23.46 4.30
C HIS A 72 -11.33 -24.99 4.17
N PRO A 73 -11.86 -25.78 5.13
CA PRO A 73 -11.76 -27.25 5.10
C PRO A 73 -12.38 -27.92 3.86
N ALA A 74 -13.39 -27.30 3.25
CA ALA A 74 -14.02 -27.79 2.03
C ALA A 74 -13.24 -27.49 0.74
N MET A 75 -12.13 -26.73 0.82
CA MET A 75 -11.28 -26.40 -0.33
C MET A 75 -10.06 -27.31 -0.35
N THR A 76 -9.67 -27.78 -1.55
CA THR A 76 -8.47 -28.61 -1.75
C THR A 76 -7.17 -27.81 -1.71
N ALA A 77 -7.25 -26.50 -1.93
CA ALA A 77 -6.13 -25.57 -1.90
C ALA A 77 -6.59 -24.21 -1.36
N ASP A 78 -5.64 -23.44 -0.84
CA ASP A 78 -5.89 -22.08 -0.39
C ASP A 78 -6.11 -21.15 -1.60
N VAL A 79 -7.00 -20.17 -1.44
CA VAL A 79 -7.27 -19.15 -2.45
C VAL A 79 -6.48 -17.90 -2.11
N GLU A 80 -5.69 -17.40 -3.06
CA GLU A 80 -4.89 -16.18 -2.88
C GLU A 80 -5.38 -15.05 -3.79
N MET A 81 -5.48 -13.85 -3.23
CA MET A 81 -5.85 -12.63 -3.94
C MET A 81 -4.83 -11.54 -3.64
N THR A 82 -4.13 -11.10 -4.67
CA THR A 82 -3.11 -10.05 -4.57
C THR A 82 -3.61 -8.74 -5.14
N ILE A 83 -3.40 -7.65 -4.41
CA ILE A 83 -3.60 -6.27 -4.89
C ILE A 83 -2.28 -5.52 -4.87
N THR A 84 -2.12 -4.57 -5.80
CA THR A 84 -0.99 -3.63 -5.79
C THR A 84 -1.42 -2.32 -5.15
N LEU A 85 -0.72 -1.89 -4.11
CA LEU A 85 -1.07 -0.71 -3.33
C LEU A 85 -0.84 0.58 -4.14
N ASN A 86 -1.92 1.33 -4.39
CA ASN A 86 -1.87 2.62 -5.09
C ASN A 86 -1.92 3.80 -4.10
N ILE A 87 -0.83 3.98 -3.35
CA ILE A 87 -0.73 5.04 -2.33
C ILE A 87 -0.43 6.39 -3.00
N LYS A 88 -1.22 7.41 -2.68
CA LYS A 88 -1.03 8.79 -3.12
C LYS A 88 -0.09 9.53 -2.17
N TYR A 89 0.85 10.28 -2.74
CA TYR A 89 1.84 11.02 -1.96
C TYR A 89 2.32 12.25 -2.73
N GLN A 90 2.74 13.26 -1.95
CA GLN A 90 3.26 14.52 -2.47
C GLN A 90 4.62 14.33 -3.18
N PRO A 91 4.98 15.20 -4.12
CA PRO A 91 6.25 15.10 -4.84
C PRO A 91 7.47 15.16 -3.91
N LYS A 92 8.35 14.16 -4.03
CA LYS A 92 9.67 14.14 -3.42
C LYS A 92 10.68 14.66 -4.43
N VAL A 93 11.09 15.91 -4.24
CA VAL A 93 12.01 16.60 -5.15
C VAL A 93 13.45 16.21 -4.86
N THR A 94 14.20 15.97 -5.93
CA THR A 94 15.64 15.68 -5.93
C THR A 94 16.32 16.58 -6.95
N LEU A 95 17.38 17.25 -6.52
CA LEU A 95 18.18 18.13 -7.37
C LEU A 95 19.53 17.48 -7.63
N THR A 96 19.90 17.33 -8.90
CA THR A 96 21.17 16.71 -9.31
C THR A 96 21.89 17.61 -10.32
N GLY A 97 23.19 17.37 -10.54
CA GLY A 97 24.00 18.09 -11.53
C GLY A 97 25.07 19.03 -10.96
N TYR A 98 25.01 19.34 -9.66
CA TYR A 98 26.10 20.07 -8.99
C TYR A 98 27.23 19.11 -8.59
N GLN A 99 28.41 19.30 -9.19
CA GLN A 99 29.62 18.48 -8.94
C GLN A 99 30.65 19.17 -8.05
N ASN A 100 30.29 20.29 -7.42
CA ASN A 100 31.18 21.07 -6.56
C ASN A 100 32.44 21.63 -7.25
N ASP A 101 32.36 21.86 -8.57
CA ASP A 101 33.46 22.27 -9.43
C ASP A 101 33.06 23.46 -10.34
N TRP A 102 32.09 24.24 -9.89
CA TRP A 102 31.57 25.39 -10.63
C TRP A 102 32.40 26.64 -10.36
N PHE A 103 32.76 27.33 -11.44
CA PHE A 103 33.50 28.59 -11.39
C PHE A 103 32.98 29.52 -12.49
N VAL A 104 33.32 30.81 -12.38
CA VAL A 104 32.87 31.84 -13.31
C VAL A 104 33.30 31.49 -14.74
N GLY A 105 32.34 31.51 -15.67
CA GLY A 105 32.57 31.20 -17.09
C GLY A 105 32.40 29.72 -17.47
N LYS A 106 32.13 28.83 -16.51
CA LYS A 106 31.76 27.44 -16.78
C LYS A 106 30.24 27.32 -16.92
N GLU A 107 29.78 26.58 -17.92
CA GLU A 107 28.37 26.19 -18.02
C GLU A 107 28.06 25.08 -17.01
N GLY A 108 26.98 25.28 -16.24
CA GLY A 108 26.46 24.30 -15.29
C GLY A 108 25.07 23.85 -15.68
N THR A 109 24.74 22.60 -15.41
CA THR A 109 23.39 22.06 -15.61
C THR A 109 22.87 21.48 -14.31
N LEU A 110 21.66 21.86 -13.93
CA LEU A 110 20.91 21.22 -12.85
C LEU A 110 19.72 20.48 -13.43
N THR A 111 19.44 19.32 -12.86
CA THR A 111 18.26 18.53 -13.18
C THR A 111 17.40 18.42 -11.92
N CYS A 112 16.17 18.90 -12.00
CA CYS A 112 15.14 18.72 -10.98
C CYS A 112 14.29 17.51 -11.37
N ALA A 113 14.32 16.48 -10.52
CA ALA A 113 13.47 15.32 -10.64
C ALA A 113 12.53 15.28 -9.44
N ALA A 114 11.30 14.81 -9.65
CA ALA A 114 10.31 14.71 -8.58
C ALA A 114 9.55 13.39 -8.70
N ASP A 115 9.55 12.62 -7.61
CA ASP A 115 8.82 11.37 -7.49
C ASP A 115 7.48 11.62 -6.80
N ALA A 116 6.37 11.30 -7.45
CA ALA A 116 5.02 11.63 -6.98
C ALA A 116 3.97 10.66 -7.50
N ASN A 117 2.87 10.49 -6.74
CA ASN A 117 1.67 9.82 -7.23
C ASN A 117 0.40 10.63 -6.85
N PRO A 118 -0.33 11.21 -7.83
CA PRO A 118 -0.10 11.13 -9.28
C PRO A 118 1.18 11.86 -9.73
N ALA A 119 1.60 11.59 -10.97
CA ALA A 119 2.80 12.19 -11.56
C ALA A 119 2.73 13.73 -11.55
N VAL A 120 3.89 14.37 -11.36
CA VAL A 120 4.02 15.82 -11.39
C VAL A 120 3.71 16.37 -12.77
N THR A 121 2.92 17.44 -12.84
CA THR A 121 2.53 18.09 -14.09
C THR A 121 3.28 19.39 -14.37
N GLU A 122 3.84 20.03 -13.34
CA GLU A 122 4.50 21.34 -13.45
C GLU A 122 5.81 21.37 -12.66
N TYR A 123 6.85 21.94 -13.27
CA TYR A 123 8.15 22.18 -12.66
C TYR A 123 8.48 23.67 -12.78
N THR A 124 8.78 24.31 -11.65
CA THR A 124 9.14 25.74 -11.60
C THR A 124 10.53 25.89 -11.00
N TRP A 125 11.38 26.66 -11.69
CA TRP A 125 12.68 27.10 -11.20
C TRP A 125 12.60 28.59 -10.87
N SER A 126 12.96 28.98 -9.64
CA SER A 126 12.94 30.36 -9.15
C SER A 126 14.05 30.62 -8.16
#